data_AF-A0A1F7UKW3-F1
#
_entry.id   AF-A0A1F7UKW3-F1
#
_cell.length_a   1.000
_cell.length_b   1.000
_cell.length_c   1.000
_cell.angle_alpha   90.00
_cell.angle_beta   90.00
_cell.angle_gamma   90.00
#
_symmetry.space_group_name_H-M   'P 1'
#
loop_
_entity.id
_entity.type
_entity.pdbx_description
1 polymer ?
#
loop_
_entity_poly.entity_id
_entity_poly.type
_entity_poly.pdbx_seq_one_letter_code
_entity_poly.pdbx_strand_id
1 'polypeptide(L)'
;MWHKTINEFLFWLHLSVVIAWLVFSFMASPLWVLAVTAAHQIHLRVFQGCSLSILQRKLGGLGKDKSFFDQVCERWAGRIPSRRLRALFSHAQWAVPVCGVTLRIIW
;
A
#
# COMPACT_ATOMS: atom_id res chain seq x y z
N MET A 1 26.40 -3.31 -2.09
CA MET A 1 25.85 -2.03 -2.61
C MET A 1 24.60 -2.22 -3.46
N TRP A 2 24.61 -3.08 -4.48
CA TRP A 2 23.46 -3.30 -5.38
C TRP A 2 22.11 -3.60 -4.68
N HIS A 3 22.10 -4.44 -3.64
CA HIS A 3 20.86 -4.78 -2.92
C HIS A 3 20.23 -3.56 -2.23
N LYS A 4 21.03 -2.62 -1.73
CA LYS A 4 20.53 -1.38 -1.12
C LYS A 4 19.86 -0.50 -2.17
N THR A 5 20.48 -0.34 -3.34
CA THR A 5 19.91 0.43 -4.46
C THR A 5 18.63 -0.19 -4.99
N ILE A 6 18.58 -1.52 -5.14
CA ILE A 6 17.36 -2.22 -5.59
C ILE A 6 16.24 -2.07 -4.55
N ASN A 7 16.55 -2.22 -3.26
CA ASN A 7 15.55 -2.04 -2.21
C ASN A 7 15.03 -0.60 -2.13
N GLU A 8 15.91 0.38 -2.35
CA GLU A 8 15.55 1.79 -2.48
C GLU A 8 14.60 2.01 -3.65
N PHE A 9 14.96 1.50 -4.83
CA PHE A 9 14.12 1.58 -6.03
C PHE A 9 12.76 0.92 -5.81
N LEU A 10 12.71 -0.28 -5.24
CA LEU A 10 11.46 -0.99 -4.96
C LEU A 10 10.59 -0.25 -3.96
N PHE A 11 11.19 0.44 -2.98
CA PHE A 11 10.45 1.28 -2.05
C PHE A 11 9.76 2.43 -2.79
N TRP A 12 10.52 3.17 -3.60
CA TRP A 12 9.98 4.30 -4.36
C TRP A 12 8.95 3.85 -5.39
N LEU A 13 9.18 2.72 -6.07
CA LEU A 13 8.21 2.12 -6.97
C LEU A 13 6.90 1.79 -6.24
N HIS A 14 6.98 1.12 -5.08
CA HIS A 14 5.78 0.75 -4.33
C HIS A 14 5.03 1.98 -3.82
N LEU A 15 5.74 2.99 -3.31
CA LEU A 15 5.14 4.24 -2.88
C LEU A 15 4.46 4.97 -4.05
N SER A 16 5.13 5.06 -5.19
CA SER A 16 4.57 5.68 -6.40
C SER A 16 3.33 4.96 -6.92
N VAL A 17 3.30 3.63 -6.89
CA VAL A 17 2.11 2.84 -7.26
C VAL A 17 0.94 3.13 -6.32
N VAL A 18 1.19 3.24 -5.00
CA VAL A 18 0.14 3.58 -4.02
C VAL A 18 -0.40 5.00 -4.27
N ILE A 19 0.48 5.98 -4.50
CA ILE A 19 0.06 7.37 -4.77
C ILE A 19 -0.69 7.46 -6.10
N ALA A 20 -0.17 6.83 -7.15
CA ALA A 20 -0.82 6.78 -8.46
C ALA A 20 -2.20 6.13 -8.37
N TRP A 21 -2.34 5.05 -7.59
CA TRP A 21 -3.62 4.41 -7.34
C TRP A 21 -4.61 5.35 -6.64
N LEU A 22 -4.18 6.07 -5.60
CA LEU A 22 -5.01 7.05 -4.91
C LEU A 22 -5.54 8.11 -5.89
N VAL A 23 -4.67 8.71 -6.71
CA VAL A 23 -5.07 9.72 -7.71
C VAL A 23 -5.99 9.12 -8.77
N PHE A 24 -5.61 7.98 -9.35
CA PHE A 24 -6.37 7.32 -10.42
C PHE A 24 -7.75 6.88 -9.93
N SER A 25 -7.89 6.49 -8.66
CA SER A 25 -9.17 6.07 -8.10
C SER A 25 -10.25 7.16 -8.14
N PHE A 26 -9.86 8.45 -8.15
CA PHE A 26 -10.81 9.55 -8.31
C PHE A 26 -11.31 9.72 -9.75
N MET A 27 -10.53 9.27 -10.74
CA MET A 27 -10.84 9.42 -12.17
C MET A 27 -11.42 8.15 -12.81
N ALA A 28 -11.08 6.98 -12.27
CA ALA A 28 -11.49 5.68 -12.80
C ALA A 28 -12.98 5.39 -12.60
N SER A 29 -13.53 4.40 -13.31
CA SER A 29 -14.94 4.00 -13.10
C SER A 29 -15.13 3.37 -11.72
N PRO A 30 -16.31 3.56 -11.07
CA PRO A 30 -16.56 3.03 -9.73
C PRO A 30 -16.33 1.53 -9.60
N LEU A 31 -16.84 0.78 -10.58
CA LEU A 31 -16.70 -0.68 -10.63
C LEU A 31 -15.23 -1.11 -10.75
N TRP A 32 -14.42 -0.36 -11.51
CA TRP A 32 -12.99 -0.67 -11.64
C TRP A 32 -12.24 -0.43 -10.33
N VAL A 33 -12.51 0.67 -9.65
CA VAL A 33 -11.89 0.97 -8.34
C VAL A 33 -12.26 -0.09 -7.32
N LEU A 34 -13.54 -0.48 -7.26
CA LEU A 34 -14.00 -1.55 -6.37
C LEU A 34 -13.32 -2.89 -6.70
N ALA A 35 -13.27 -3.27 -7.97
CA ALA A 35 -12.68 -4.53 -8.43
C ALA A 35 -11.19 -4.62 -8.11
N VAL A 36 -10.40 -3.60 -8.47
CA VAL A 36 -8.95 -3.59 -8.21
C VAL A 36 -8.66 -3.50 -6.72
N THR A 37 -9.41 -2.69 -5.96
CA THR A 37 -9.26 -2.61 -4.50
C THR A 37 -9.56 -3.95 -3.84
N ALA A 38 -10.64 -4.63 -4.24
CA ALA A 38 -10.99 -5.96 -3.74
C ALA A 38 -9.92 -7.00 -4.12
N ALA A 39 -9.48 -7.03 -5.37
CA ALA A 39 -8.42 -7.92 -5.84
C ALA A 39 -7.12 -7.70 -5.06
N HIS A 40 -6.74 -6.45 -4.79
CA HIS A 40 -5.56 -6.14 -3.99
C HIS A 40 -5.71 -6.62 -2.54
N GLN A 41 -6.88 -6.45 -1.92
CA GLN A 41 -7.14 -6.95 -0.56
C GLN A 41 -7.08 -8.48 -0.48
N ILE A 42 -7.64 -9.18 -1.48
CA ILE A 42 -7.52 -10.63 -1.59
C ILE A 42 -6.05 -11.01 -1.72
N HIS A 43 -5.30 -10.34 -2.60
CA HIS A 43 -3.87 -10.54 -2.78
C HIS A 43 -3.10 -10.38 -1.45
N LEU A 44 -3.36 -9.30 -0.71
CA LEU A 44 -2.74 -9.06 0.60
C LEU A 44 -3.03 -10.18 1.61
N ARG A 45 -4.26 -10.70 1.65
CA ARG A 45 -4.67 -11.78 2.56
C ARG A 45 -4.08 -13.14 2.16
N VAL A 46 -4.06 -13.46 0.87
CA VAL A 46 -3.56 -14.74 0.34
C VAL A 46 -2.05 -14.81 0.45
N PHE A 47 -1.35 -13.75 0.04
CA PHE A 47 0.12 -13.74 -0.02
C PHE A 47 0.77 -13.09 1.20
N GLN A 48 -0.03 -12.68 2.20
CA GLN A 48 0.43 -12.04 3.44
C GLN A 48 1.33 -10.81 3.15
N GLY A 49 1.01 -10.09 2.08
CA GLY A 49 1.75 -8.90 1.62
C GLY A 49 1.54 -8.55 0.15
N CYS A 50 1.86 -7.32 -0.22
CA CYS A 50 1.88 -6.87 -1.62
C CYS A 50 3.06 -7.54 -2.35
N SER A 51 2.93 -7.83 -3.65
CA SER A 51 4.00 -8.43 -4.46
C SER A 51 5.34 -7.66 -4.35
N LEU A 52 5.28 -6.33 -4.30
CA LEU A 52 6.46 -5.49 -4.11
C LEU A 52 7.08 -5.65 -2.72
N SER A 53 6.25 -5.72 -1.67
CA SER A 53 6.73 -5.99 -0.30
C SER A 53 7.33 -7.39 -0.16
N ILE A 54 6.77 -8.39 -0.83
CA ILE A 54 7.32 -9.76 -0.85
C ILE A 54 8.69 -9.75 -1.51
N LEU A 55 8.84 -9.04 -2.63
CA LEU A 55 10.12 -8.91 -3.33
C LEU A 55 11.15 -8.16 -2.46
N GLN A 56 10.77 -7.04 -1.83
CA GLN A 56 11.64 -6.32 -0.89
C GLN A 56 12.05 -7.20 0.30
N ARG A 57 11.14 -8.03 0.81
CA ARG A 57 11.44 -8.97 1.91
C ARG A 57 12.43 -10.05 1.46
N LYS A 58 12.27 -10.60 0.25
CA LYS A 58 13.22 -11.57 -0.35
C LYS A 58 14.62 -10.96 -0.53
N LEU A 59 14.70 -9.68 -0.86
CA LEU A 59 15.96 -8.95 -1.04
C LEU A 59 16.53 -8.36 0.26
N GLY A 60 15.95 -8.70 1.42
CA GLY A 60 16.40 -8.24 2.74
C GLY A 60 16.13 -6.76 3.03
N GLY A 61 15.37 -6.06 2.18
CA GLY A 61 15.03 -4.65 2.34
C GLY A 61 13.85 -4.37 3.26
N LEU A 62 13.03 -5.38 3.54
CA LEU A 62 11.89 -5.30 4.45
C LEU A 62 11.99 -6.40 5.50
N GLY A 63 11.88 -6.03 6.79
CA GLY A 63 11.88 -6.99 7.90
C GLY A 63 10.74 -8.00 7.77
N LYS A 64 10.96 -9.24 8.23
CA LYS A 64 9.98 -10.34 8.11
C LYS A 64 8.60 -9.97 8.68
N ASP A 65 8.60 -9.23 9.79
CA ASP A 65 7.38 -8.83 10.51
C ASP A 65 6.98 -7.36 10.28
N LYS A 66 7.68 -6.66 9.37
CA LYS A 66 7.37 -5.27 9.02
C LYS A 66 6.45 -5.23 7.80
N SER A 67 5.40 -4.41 7.92
CA SER A 67 4.58 -4.00 6.78
C SER A 67 5.28 -2.89 5.99
N PHE A 68 4.86 -2.67 4.75
CA PHE A 68 5.35 -1.52 3.97
C PHE A 68 5.05 -0.19 4.67
N PHE A 69 3.89 -0.07 5.33
CA PHE A 69 3.54 1.12 6.11
C PHE A 69 4.51 1.36 7.27
N ASP A 70 4.97 0.30 7.96
CA ASP A 70 5.99 0.43 9.00
C ASP A 70 7.28 1.04 8.44
N GLN A 71 7.69 0.63 7.23
CA GLN A 71 8.88 1.15 6.56
C GLN A 71 8.72 2.62 6.15
N VAL A 72 7.53 3.04 5.69
CA VAL A 72 7.24 4.44 5.37
C VAL A 72 7.30 5.30 6.64
N CYS A 73 6.63 4.89 7.73
CA CYS A 73 6.65 5.60 9.00
C CYS A 73 8.05 5.67 9.61
N GLU A 74 8.83 4.60 9.54
CA GLU A 74 10.20 4.58 10.04
C GLU A 74 11.10 5.54 9.23
N ARG A 75 10.94 5.62 7.91
CA ARG A 75 11.69 6.57 7.07
C ARG A 75 11.32 8.03 7.31
N TRP A 76 10.04 8.33 7.49
CA TRP A 76 9.57 9.73 7.54
C TRP A 76 9.47 10.28 8.96
N ALA A 77 9.08 9.44 9.92
CA ALA A 77 8.86 9.84 11.31
C ALA A 77 9.90 9.25 12.28
N GLY A 78 10.81 8.38 11.80
CA GLY A 78 11.82 7.72 12.64
C GLY A 78 11.22 6.77 13.67
N ARG A 79 9.94 6.38 13.53
CA ARG A 79 9.19 5.62 14.53
C ARG A 79 8.37 4.52 13.89
N ILE A 80 8.28 3.38 14.58
CA ILE A 80 7.41 2.27 14.18
C ILE A 80 5.99 2.56 14.69
N PRO A 81 4.96 2.47 13.84
CA PRO A 81 3.59 2.80 14.21
C PRO A 81 3.00 1.76 15.19
N SER A 82 2.12 2.23 16.07
CA SER A 82 1.39 1.38 17.01
C SER A 82 0.49 0.38 16.27
N ARG A 83 0.09 -0.72 16.91
CA ARG A 83 -0.84 -1.71 16.33
C ARG A 83 -2.16 -1.07 15.89
N ARG A 84 -2.68 -0.13 16.68
CA ARG A 84 -3.91 0.61 16.35
C ARG A 84 -3.74 1.45 15.08
N LEU A 85 -2.62 2.14 14.92
CA LEU A 85 -2.36 2.95 13.73
C LEU A 85 -2.20 2.08 12.47
N ARG A 86 -1.60 0.90 12.61
CA ARG A 86 -1.53 -0.09 11.52
C ARG A 86 -2.92 -0.59 11.09
N ALA A 87 -3.78 -0.92 12.05
CA ALA A 87 -5.15 -1.33 11.75
C ALA A 87 -5.93 -0.20 11.05
N LEU A 88 -5.84 1.03 11.56
CA LEU A 88 -6.46 2.21 10.94
C LEU A 88 -5.98 2.42 9.51
N PHE A 89 -4.67 2.34 9.27
CA PHE A 89 -4.12 2.49 7.92
C PHE A 89 -4.60 1.38 6.98
N SER A 90 -4.63 0.14 7.44
CA SER A 90 -5.16 -0.99 6.67
C SER A 90 -6.63 -0.80 6.29
N HIS A 91 -7.44 -0.22 7.17
CA HIS A 91 -8.83 0.12 6.87
C HIS A 91 -8.94 1.34 5.94
N ALA A 92 -8.12 2.37 6.15
CA ALA A 92 -8.10 3.58 5.34
C ALA A 92 -7.72 3.31 3.88
N GLN A 93 -6.79 2.39 3.64
CA GLN A 93 -6.42 1.94 2.29
C GLN A 93 -7.61 1.41 1.48
N TRP A 94 -8.65 0.89 2.14
CA TRP A 94 -9.89 0.46 1.51
C TRP A 94 -10.94 1.57 1.49
N ALA A 95 -11.13 2.27 2.62
CA ALA A 95 -12.18 3.25 2.77
C ALA A 95 -11.98 4.49 1.88
N VAL A 96 -10.74 4.97 1.69
CA VAL A 96 -10.48 6.20 0.94
C VAL A 96 -10.88 6.08 -0.54
N PRO A 97 -10.45 5.05 -1.30
CA PRO A 97 -10.89 4.88 -2.68
C PRO A 97 -12.40 4.65 -2.81
N VAL A 98 -12.99 3.87 -1.89
CA VAL A 98 -14.42 3.56 -1.90
C VAL A 98 -15.26 4.81 -1.62
N CYS A 99 -14.92 5.59 -0.59
CA CYS A 99 -15.61 6.82 -0.26
C CYS A 99 -15.49 7.86 -1.40
N GLY A 100 -14.30 8.01 -2.00
CA GLY A 100 -14.09 8.91 -3.13
C GLY A 100 -14.98 8.55 -4.33
N VAL A 101 -15.10 7.25 -4.62
CA VAL A 101 -15.99 6.75 -5.67
C VAL A 101 -17.46 6.94 -5.35
N THR A 102 -17.88 6.62 -4.12
CA THR A 102 -19.29 6.77 -3.68
C THR A 102 -19.73 8.23 -3.76
N LEU A 103 -18.89 9.17 -3.34
CA LEU A 103 -19.18 10.61 -3.45
C LEU A 103 -19.40 11.02 -4.92
N ARG A 104 -18.63 10.47 -5.86
CA ARG A 104 -18.77 10.76 -7.31
C ARG A 104 -19.99 10.09 -7.97
N ILE A 105 -20.59 9.09 -7.33
CA ILE A 105 -21.85 8.49 -7.83
C ILE A 105 -23.04 9.32 -7.33
N ILE A 106 -22.94 9.90 -6.14
CA ILE A 106 -24.02 10.63 -5.48
C ILE A 106 -24.12 12.09 -5.97
N TRP A 107 -22.99 12.70 -6.37
CA TRP A 107 -22.88 14.05 -6.92
C TRP A 107 -22.81 14.01 -8.45
#